data_AF-A0A2N1PF50-F1
#
_entry.id   AF-A0A2N1PF50-F1
#
_cell.length_a   1.000
_cell.length_b   1.000
_cell.length_c   1.000
_cell.angle_alpha   90.00
_cell.angle_beta   90.00
_cell.angle_gamma   90.00
#
_symmetry.space_group_name_H-M   'P 1'
#
loop_
_entity.id
_entity.type
_entity.pdbx_description
1 polymer ?
#
loop_
_entity_poly.entity_id
_entity_poly.type
_entity_poly.pdbx_seq_one_letter_code
_entity_poly.pdbx_strand_id
1 'polypeptide(L)' 'FKKIHAKLIKQLNLDPSHFIYVGDTIHDYEVAEALGVEVILYSKGHQSEARLKQKTTNIIHHISDIINYIED' A
#
# COMPACT_ATOMS: atom_id res chain seq x y z
N PHE A 1 -9.93 -11.42 -1.76
CA PHE A 1 -9.55 -10.02 -1.46
C PHE A 1 -9.43 -9.16 -2.70
N LYS A 2 -8.47 -9.37 -3.63
CA LYS A 2 -8.27 -8.56 -4.85
C LYS A 2 -9.55 -8.12 -5.62
N LYS A 3 -10.54 -9.01 -5.79
CA LYS A 3 -11.82 -8.70 -6.48
C LYS A 3 -12.66 -7.60 -5.81
N ILE A 4 -12.59 -7.46 -4.49
CA ILE A 4 -13.37 -6.45 -3.74
C ILE A 4 -12.75 -5.06 -3.93
N HIS A 5 -11.42 -4.96 -3.83
CA HIS A 5 -10.70 -3.69 -4.03
C HIS A 5 -10.85 -3.17 -5.47
N ALA A 6 -10.70 -4.06 -6.46
CA ALA A 6 -10.88 -3.68 -7.87
C ALA A 6 -12.32 -3.19 -8.15
N LYS A 7 -13.32 -3.81 -7.51
CA LYS A 7 -14.70 -3.36 -7.59
C LYS A 7 -14.88 -1.98 -6.98
N LEU A 8 -14.29 -1.72 -5.81
CA LEU A 8 -14.36 -0.43 -5.13
C LEU A 8 -13.73 0.69 -5.98
N ILE A 9 -12.52 0.49 -6.50
CA ILE A 9 -11.82 1.48 -7.35
C ILE A 9 -12.68 1.80 -8.59
N LYS A 10 -13.24 0.78 -9.23
CA LYS A 10 -14.14 0.96 -10.37
C LYS A 10 -15.43 1.70 -9.99
N GLN A 11 -16.01 1.40 -8.83
CA GLN A 11 -17.24 2.05 -8.35
C GLN A 11 -17.00 3.53 -7.99
N LEU A 12 -15.83 3.84 -7.43
CA LEU A 12 -15.46 5.20 -7.06
C LEU A 12 -14.84 5.99 -8.22
N ASN A 13 -14.64 5.36 -9.38
CA ASN A 13 -13.99 5.95 -10.56
C ASN A 13 -12.66 6.65 -10.22
N LEU A 14 -11.86 6.01 -9.37
CA LEU A 14 -10.58 6.55 -8.92
C LEU A 14 -9.48 6.24 -9.94
N ASP A 15 -8.68 7.24 -10.24
CA ASP A 15 -7.42 7.05 -10.96
C ASP A 15 -6.38 6.45 -9.99
N PRO A 16 -5.79 5.28 -10.30
CA PRO A 16 -4.75 4.65 -9.48
C PRO A 16 -3.55 5.54 -9.14
N SER A 17 -3.28 6.57 -9.94
CA SER A 17 -2.18 7.53 -9.69
C SER A 17 -2.52 8.59 -8.64
N HIS A 18 -3.79 8.72 -8.24
CA HIS A 18 -4.26 9.73 -7.29
C HIS A 18 -4.43 9.23 -5.85
N PHE A 19 -4.09 7.97 -5.57
CA PHE A 19 -4.14 7.43 -4.22
C PHE A 19 -3.02 6.43 -3.97
N ILE A 20 -2.70 6.24 -2.70
CA ILE A 20 -1.66 5.32 -2.24
C ILE A 20 -2.33 4.23 -1.40
N TYR A 21 -1.88 3.00 -1.57
CA TYR A 21 -2.28 1.87 -0.75
C TYR A 21 -1.35 1.76 0.47
N VAL A 22 -1.93 1.68 1.67
CA VAL A 22 -1.16 1.55 2.91
C VAL A 22 -1.53 0.25 3.61
N GLY A 23 -0.52 -0.54 3.98
CA GLY A 23 -0.72 -1.82 4.66
C GLY A 23 0.49 -2.25 5.47
N ASP A 24 0.48 -3.47 5.99
CA ASP A 24 1.55 -4.01 6.84
C ASP A 24 1.89 -5.48 6.52
N THR A 25 1.41 -5.99 5.39
CA THR A 25 1.64 -7.35 4.93
C THR A 25 2.10 -7.43 3.47
N ILE A 26 2.73 -8.55 3.10
CA ILE A 26 2.96 -8.91 1.68
C ILE A 26 1.63 -8.99 0.91
N HIS A 27 0.52 -9.34 1.55
CA HIS A 27 -0.78 -9.38 0.88
C HIS A 27 -1.21 -7.99 0.40
N ASP A 28 -0.98 -6.95 1.21
CA ASP A 28 -1.28 -5.57 0.85
C ASP A 28 -0.47 -5.12 -0.38
N TYR A 29 0.82 -5.48 -0.42
CA TYR A 29 1.66 -5.29 -1.60
C TYR A 29 1.06 -5.97 -2.84
N GLU A 30 0.71 -7.26 -2.76
CA GLU A 30 0.16 -8.02 -3.89
C GLU A 30 -1.20 -7.49 -4.36
N VAL A 31 -1.98 -6.90 -3.45
CA VAL A 31 -3.24 -6.25 -3.79
C VAL A 31 -2.97 -4.94 -4.53
N ALA A 32 -2.10 -4.07 -4.00
CA ALA A 32 -1.74 -2.81 -4.62
C ALA A 32 -1.10 -2.99 -6.01
N GLU A 33 -0.17 -3.94 -6.15
CA GLU A 33 0.48 -4.30 -7.41
C GLU A 33 -0.56 -4.74 -8.46
N ALA A 34 -1.53 -5.57 -8.07
CA ALA A 34 -2.59 -6.00 -8.99
C ALA A 34 -3.57 -4.89 -9.38
N LEU A 35 -3.61 -3.81 -8.61
CA LEU A 35 -4.44 -2.63 -8.87
C LEU A 35 -3.68 -1.53 -9.61
N GLY A 36 -2.35 -1.66 -9.76
CA GLY A 36 -1.50 -0.64 -10.35
C GLY A 36 -1.36 0.62 -9.49
N VAL A 37 -1.43 0.46 -8.16
CA VAL A 37 -1.42 1.56 -7.18
C VAL A 37 -0.09 1.54 -6.42
N GLU A 38 0.47 2.71 -6.12
CA GLU A 38 1.63 2.81 -5.23
C GLU A 38 1.31 2.22 -3.85
N VAL A 39 2.26 1.51 -3.25
CA VAL A 39 2.09 0.93 -1.91
C VAL A 39 3.17 1.41 -0.95
N ILE A 40 2.75 1.72 0.27
CA ILE A 40 3.61 1.98 1.42
C ILE A 40 3.31 0.91 2.47
N LEU A 41 4.34 0.24 2.98
CA LEU A 41 4.19 -0.78 4.01
C LEU A 41 4.70 -0.30 5.37
N TYR A 42 3.94 -0.52 6.43
CA TYR A 42 4.32 -0.18 7.79
C TYR A 42 5.06 -1.33 8.47
N SER A 43 6.26 -1.06 8.98
CA SER A 43 7.17 -2.11 9.46
C SER A 43 6.83 -2.68 10.85
N LYS A 44 5.94 -2.02 11.61
CA LYS A 44 5.56 -2.43 12.98
C LYS A 44 4.16 -3.04 13.07
N GLY A 45 3.70 -3.66 11.99
CA GLY A 45 2.43 -4.40 11.92
C GLY A 45 2.60 -5.91 11.97
N HIS A 46 1.81 -6.64 11.16
CA HIS A 46 1.69 -8.10 11.18
C HIS A 46 2.92 -8.86 10.66
N GLN A 47 3.68 -8.29 9.73
CA GLN A 47 4.86 -8.96 9.17
C GLN A 47 6.14 -8.21 9.50
N SER A 48 7.22 -8.98 9.70
CA SER A 48 8.53 -8.39 9.98
C SER A 48 9.03 -7.58 8.81
N GLU A 49 9.73 -6.49 9.13
CA GLU A 49 10.37 -5.62 8.14
C GLU A 49 11.24 -6.38 7.13
N ALA A 50 11.99 -7.39 7.60
CA ALA A 50 12.83 -8.21 6.73
C ALA A 50 12.03 -8.97 5.66
N ARG A 51 10.78 -9.37 5.95
CA ARG A 51 9.88 -9.98 4.94
C ARG A 51 9.31 -8.93 4.00
N LEU A 52 8.90 -7.78 4.54
CA LEU A 52 8.35 -6.68 3.73
C LEU A 52 9.39 -6.14 2.72
N LYS A 53 10.66 -6.02 3.15
CA LYS A 53 11.79 -5.60 2.30
C LYS A 53 12.09 -6.53 1.12
N GLN A 54 11.56 -7.75 1.11
CA GLN A 54 11.67 -8.65 -0.04
C GLN A 54 10.74 -8.26 -1.19
N LYS A 55 9.75 -7.40 -0.93
CA LYS A 55 8.73 -6.99 -1.92
C LYS A 55 8.88 -5.53 -2.36
N THR A 56 9.21 -4.62 -1.45
CA THR A 56 9.33 -3.19 -1.77
C THR A 56 10.35 -2.50 -0.87
N THR A 57 10.89 -1.38 -1.35
CA THR A 57 11.69 -0.44 -0.55
C THR A 57 10.85 0.63 0.13
N ASN A 58 9.57 0.76 -0.24
CA ASN A 58 8.66 1.78 0.25
C ASN A 58 8.07 1.37 1.61
N ILE A 59 8.88 1.48 2.66
CA ILE A 59 8.55 1.03 4.01
C ILE A 59 8.70 2.20 4.99
N ILE A 60 7.66 2.41 5.81
CA ILE A 60 7.67 3.39 6.89
C ILE A 60 7.79 2.70 8.26
N HIS A 61 8.46 3.38 9.19
CA HIS A 61 8.72 2.84 10.53
C HIS A 61 7.86 3.51 11.60
N HIS A 62 7.34 4.69 11.31
CA HIS A 62 6.37 5.39 12.12
C HIS A 62 5.16 5.69 11.25
N ILE A 63 3.95 5.50 11.78
CA ILE A 63 2.74 5.79 11.00
C ILE A 63 2.66 7.26 10.59
N SER A 64 3.28 8.15 11.37
CA SER A 64 3.44 9.58 11.06
C SER A 64 4.26 9.84 9.80
N ASP A 65 5.14 8.92 9.38
CA ASP A 65 5.97 9.10 8.18
C ASP A 65 5.12 9.13 6.91
N ILE A 66 3.85 8.71 6.98
CA ILE A 66 2.88 8.81 5.89
C ILE A 66 2.67 10.26 5.43
N ILE A 67 2.88 11.24 6.32
CA ILE A 67 2.71 12.67 6.02
C ILE A 67 3.66 13.09 4.89
N ASN A 68 4.85 12.48 4.79
CA ASN A 68 5.82 12.75 3.73
C ASN A 68 5.34 12.35 2.32
N TYR A 69 4.19 11.66 2.20
CA TYR A 69 3.61 11.20 0.93
C TYR A 69 2.31 11.94 0.56
N ILE A 70 1.88 12.91 1.37
CA ILE A 70 0.61 13.63 1.18
C ILE A 70 0.85 15.09 0.77
N GLU A 71 2.07 15.59 0.90
CA GLU A 71 2.40 17.00 0.64
C GLU A 71 3.02 17.19 -0.76
N ASP A 72 2.44 18.14 -1.51
CA ASP A 72 3.14 19.02 -2.45
C ASP A 72 3.54 20.31 -1.71
#